data_AF-A0A101LTB7-F1
#
_entry.id   AF-A0A101LTB7-F1
#
_cell.length_a   1.000
_cell.length_b   1.000
_cell.length_c   1.000
_cell.angle_alpha   90.00
_cell.angle_beta   90.00
_cell.angle_gamma   90.00
#
_symmetry.space_group_name_H-M   'P 1'
#
loop_
_entity.id
_entity.type
_entity.pdbx_description
1 polymer ?
#
loop_
_entity_poly.entity_id
_entity_poly.type
_entity_poly.pdbx_seq_one_letter_code
_entity_poly.pdbx_strand_id
1 'polypeptide(L)'
;MSTAILSNAVGSYLLQTIAAGKVKTLPQLAFEGELKEGVPFIYNGHVTGKGFAAANKTPALSLTEKLDEPLANKKLVFEFSKNGLVNDTAYTRMSGSTRLFAFGYITGIEDTIIRAVPYIVGDLVASGHAMASPFVPTLELRPEDIGQFAGMDQTWFPSEAEFKRMTMVPELAVKELICRLLGEHSVPSDWGGEESDVLSANLVVGGRRHTGAFLLKGPARFHPMKPTDLGKNGDQLYRLFNIPAQIYVVQHCHAIGAAVRKQAEAFALARSFVAPCQIVFMDGLTTARLLRAHGLWPAKAPTSRRGKTA
;
A
#
# COMPACT_ATOMS: atom_id res chain seq x y z
N MET A 1 2.20 12.43 30.39
CA MET A 1 0.72 12.54 30.34
C MET A 1 0.30 13.01 28.95
N SER A 2 0.26 12.11 27.97
CA SER A 2 0.03 12.41 26.54
C SER A 2 -1.14 11.61 25.95
N THR A 3 -2.12 11.26 26.79
CA THR A 3 -3.27 10.39 26.47
C THR A 3 -4.63 11.09 26.58
N ALA A 4 -4.67 12.42 26.46
CA ALA A 4 -5.90 13.18 26.74
C ALA A 4 -6.86 13.36 25.55
N ILE A 5 -6.40 13.27 24.30
CA ILE A 5 -7.29 13.55 23.14
C ILE A 5 -7.89 12.27 22.54
N LEU A 6 -7.21 11.12 22.66
CA LEU A 6 -7.64 9.87 22.01
C LEU A 6 -8.60 9.00 22.86
N SER A 7 -8.85 9.38 24.12
CA SER A 7 -9.68 8.59 25.05
C SER A 7 -11.15 9.02 25.11
N ASN A 8 -11.56 10.03 24.34
CA ASN A 8 -12.95 10.49 24.28
C ASN A 8 -13.60 10.19 22.92
N ALA A 9 -14.93 10.31 22.86
CA ALA A 9 -15.73 10.01 21.66
C ALA A 9 -15.30 10.84 20.43
N VAL A 10 -14.79 12.07 20.64
CA VAL A 10 -14.30 12.95 19.57
C VAL A 10 -13.00 12.43 18.97
N GLY A 11 -12.07 11.94 19.80
CA GLY A 11 -10.84 11.30 19.34
C GLY A 11 -11.10 10.01 18.56
N SER A 12 -12.04 9.18 19.03
CA SER A 12 -12.43 7.94 18.33
C SER A 12 -13.12 8.22 16.99
N TYR A 13 -14.05 9.19 16.95
CA TYR A 13 -14.70 9.64 15.72
C TYR A 13 -13.68 10.22 14.72
N LEU A 14 -12.74 11.05 15.20
CA LEU A 14 -11.68 11.61 14.37
C LEU A 14 -10.85 10.49 13.70
N LEU A 15 -10.36 9.55 14.50
CA LEU A 15 -9.55 8.44 14.00
C LEU A 15 -10.32 7.60 12.98
N GLN A 16 -11.60 7.29 13.24
CA GLN A 16 -12.43 6.56 12.29
C GLN A 16 -12.69 7.34 11.00
N THR A 17 -12.94 8.64 11.08
CA THR A 17 -13.26 9.47 9.91
C THR A 17 -12.03 9.71 9.03
N ILE A 18 -10.85 9.92 9.65
CA ILE A 18 -9.57 9.99 8.95
C ILE A 18 -9.20 8.62 8.35
N ALA A 19 -9.29 7.53 9.12
CA ALA A 19 -8.93 6.19 8.66
C ALA A 19 -9.84 5.66 7.53
N ALA A 20 -11.10 6.06 7.51
CA ALA A 20 -12.04 5.70 6.44
C ALA A 20 -11.81 6.48 5.13
N GLY A 21 -10.83 7.40 5.07
CA GLY A 21 -10.55 8.24 3.89
C GLY A 21 -11.67 9.23 3.56
N LYS A 22 -12.55 9.52 4.53
CA LYS A 22 -13.73 10.38 4.33
C LYS A 22 -13.45 11.87 4.53
N VAL A 23 -12.27 12.23 5.03
CA VAL A 23 -11.86 13.64 5.22
C VAL A 23 -10.68 13.94 4.32
N LYS A 24 -10.85 14.96 3.48
CA LYS A 24 -9.85 15.41 2.51
C LYS A 24 -8.99 16.53 3.12
N THR A 25 -7.81 16.72 2.53
CA THR A 25 -6.99 17.89 2.88
C THR A 25 -7.62 19.17 2.31
N LEU A 26 -7.32 20.32 2.91
CA LEU A 26 -7.80 21.60 2.37
C LEU A 26 -7.38 21.84 0.89
N PRO A 27 -6.12 21.60 0.47
CA PRO A 27 -5.72 21.67 -0.93
C PRO A 27 -6.50 20.71 -1.83
N GLN A 28 -6.76 19.49 -1.35
CA GLN A 28 -7.51 18.49 -2.12
C GLN A 28 -8.96 18.92 -2.36
N LEU A 29 -9.64 19.45 -1.34
CA LEU A 29 -11.00 19.99 -1.48
C LEU A 29 -11.05 21.10 -2.53
N ALA A 30 -10.04 21.96 -2.57
CA ALA A 30 -9.95 23.02 -3.56
C ALA A 30 -9.71 22.47 -4.97
N PHE A 31 -8.78 21.52 -5.11
CA PHE A 31 -8.46 20.87 -6.38
C PHE A 31 -9.68 20.14 -6.98
N GLU A 32 -10.46 19.47 -6.13
CA GLU A 32 -11.63 18.70 -6.54
C GLU A 32 -12.92 19.54 -6.64
N GLY A 33 -12.85 20.85 -6.37
CA GLY A 33 -14.01 21.75 -6.43
C GLY A 33 -15.04 21.52 -5.32
N GLU A 34 -14.65 20.88 -4.22
CA GLU A 34 -15.52 20.55 -3.08
C GLU A 34 -15.41 21.53 -1.90
N LEU A 35 -14.62 22.59 -2.05
CA LEU A 35 -14.41 23.60 -1.02
C LEU A 35 -15.68 24.45 -0.81
N LYS A 36 -16.39 24.23 0.31
CA LYS A 36 -17.60 24.96 0.71
C LYS A 36 -17.80 24.98 2.22
N GLU A 37 -18.66 25.87 2.71
CA GLU A 37 -19.05 25.95 4.12
C GLU A 37 -19.63 24.62 4.63
N GLY A 38 -19.33 24.31 5.90
CA GLY A 38 -19.73 23.07 6.56
C GLY A 38 -18.88 21.85 6.25
N VAL A 39 -17.95 21.92 5.28
CA VAL A 39 -17.10 20.77 4.93
C VAL A 39 -15.98 20.58 5.94
N PRO A 40 -15.81 19.36 6.51
CA PRO A 40 -14.67 19.03 7.34
C PRO A 40 -13.41 18.84 6.51
N PHE A 41 -12.27 19.24 7.06
CA PHE A 41 -10.97 19.10 6.41
C PHE A 41 -9.86 18.85 7.42
N ILE A 42 -8.76 18.29 6.91
CA ILE A 42 -7.48 18.26 7.63
C ILE A 42 -6.50 19.25 7.02
N TYR A 43 -5.69 19.87 7.88
CA TYR A 43 -4.62 20.76 7.50
C TYR A 43 -3.38 20.48 8.35
N ASN A 44 -2.24 20.27 7.70
CA ASN A 44 -0.96 20.15 8.37
C ASN A 44 0.02 21.10 7.70
N GLY A 45 0.27 22.22 8.35
CA GLY A 45 1.04 23.28 7.74
C GLY A 45 1.57 24.25 8.77
N HIS A 46 2.32 25.21 8.26
CA HIS A 46 2.77 26.31 9.06
C HIS A 46 1.55 27.16 9.46
N VAL A 47 1.58 27.76 10.64
CA VAL A 47 0.58 28.71 11.12
C VAL A 47 1.25 29.73 12.02
N THR A 48 0.70 30.94 12.04
CA THR A 48 1.07 32.00 12.99
C THR A 48 -0.08 32.23 13.96
N GLY A 49 0.17 32.03 15.25
CA GLY A 49 -0.82 32.26 16.30
C GLY A 49 -0.85 33.69 16.82
N LYS A 50 -2.06 34.22 17.01
CA LYS A 50 -2.34 35.51 17.65
C LYS A 50 -3.31 35.34 18.82
N GLY A 51 -3.12 36.16 19.85
CA GLY A 51 -3.96 36.15 21.06
C GLY A 51 -3.46 35.26 22.20
N PHE A 52 -2.29 34.64 22.05
CA PHE A 52 -1.68 33.75 23.05
C PHE A 52 -0.80 34.46 24.09
N ALA A 53 -0.64 35.78 23.99
CA ALA A 53 0.11 36.55 24.99
C ALA A 53 -0.64 36.57 26.33
N ALA A 54 0.09 36.48 27.45
CA ALA A 54 -0.48 36.50 28.80
C ALA A 54 -1.35 37.75 29.08
N ALA A 55 -1.06 38.87 28.41
CA ALA A 55 -1.80 40.12 28.53
C ALA A 55 -3.08 40.19 27.66
N ASN A 56 -3.33 39.20 26.79
CA ASN A 56 -4.52 39.23 25.94
C ASN A 56 -5.80 38.98 26.75
N LYS A 57 -6.71 39.95 26.79
CA LYS A 57 -7.99 39.86 27.50
C LYS A 57 -9.14 39.31 26.64
N THR A 58 -8.96 39.13 25.33
CA THR A 58 -10.02 38.58 24.48
C THR A 58 -10.20 37.08 24.75
N PRO A 59 -11.44 36.56 24.69
CA PRO A 59 -11.70 35.12 24.82
C PRO A 59 -11.36 34.33 23.55
N ALA A 60 -11.14 35.02 22.42
CA ALA A 60 -10.86 34.43 21.13
C ALA A 60 -9.35 34.35 20.85
N LEU A 61 -8.94 33.22 20.28
CA LEU A 61 -7.62 32.91 19.76
C LEU A 61 -7.73 32.72 18.24
N SER A 62 -6.64 33.01 17.53
CA SER A 62 -6.59 32.76 16.09
C SER A 62 -5.27 32.14 15.65
N LEU A 63 -5.35 31.21 14.70
CA LEU A 63 -4.21 30.68 13.95
C LEU A 63 -4.40 31.07 12.49
N THR A 64 -3.33 31.50 11.85
CA THR A 64 -3.39 32.09 10.52
C THR A 64 -2.29 31.55 9.63
N GLU A 65 -2.61 31.23 8.38
CA GLU A 65 -1.60 30.85 7.38
C GLU A 65 -1.93 31.38 5.98
N LYS A 66 -0.89 31.71 5.21
CA LYS A 66 -1.01 31.99 3.77
C LYS A 66 -0.91 30.67 3.02
N LEU A 67 -1.84 30.40 2.12
CA LEU A 67 -1.93 29.12 1.44
C LEU A 67 -1.12 29.13 0.14
N ASP A 68 -0.49 27.98 -0.15
CA ASP A 68 0.15 27.67 -1.43
C ASP A 68 -0.88 27.15 -2.44
N GLU A 69 -0.44 26.88 -3.67
CA GLU A 69 -1.26 26.27 -4.73
C GLU A 69 -1.92 24.96 -4.24
N PRO A 70 -3.20 24.69 -4.59
CA PRO A 70 -4.06 25.42 -5.55
C PRO A 70 -4.81 26.62 -4.94
N LEU A 71 -4.48 27.01 -3.71
CA LEU A 71 -5.14 28.08 -2.95
C LEU A 71 -4.26 29.33 -2.84
N ALA A 72 -3.36 29.54 -3.80
CA ALA A 72 -2.49 30.71 -3.83
C ALA A 72 -3.31 32.00 -3.70
N ASN A 73 -2.80 32.95 -2.91
CA ASN A 73 -3.45 34.22 -2.55
C ASN A 73 -4.63 34.13 -1.55
N LYS A 74 -5.00 32.93 -1.09
CA LYS A 74 -5.96 32.77 0.02
C LYS A 74 -5.23 32.58 1.35
N LYS A 75 -5.95 32.91 2.42
CA LYS A 75 -5.49 32.79 3.80
C LYS A 75 -6.41 31.89 4.57
N LEU A 76 -5.86 30.92 5.31
CA LEU A 76 -6.62 30.13 6.26
C LEU A 76 -6.60 30.80 7.63
N VAL A 77 -7.77 30.97 8.23
CA VAL A 77 -7.92 31.54 9.57
C VAL A 77 -8.75 30.58 10.43
N PHE A 78 -8.12 29.99 11.44
CA PHE A 78 -8.81 29.27 12.49
C PHE A 78 -9.16 30.22 13.63
N GLU A 79 -10.42 30.27 14.04
CA GLU A 79 -10.90 31.04 15.19
C GLU A 79 -11.50 30.10 16.24
N PHE A 80 -11.06 30.22 17.50
CA PHE A 80 -11.54 29.37 18.58
C PHE A 80 -11.40 30.04 19.95
N SER A 81 -12.14 29.54 20.94
CA SER A 81 -12.12 30.06 22.31
C SER A 81 -10.92 29.54 23.10
N LYS A 82 -10.40 30.37 24.01
CA LYS A 82 -9.41 29.97 25.03
C LYS A 82 -9.84 28.74 25.84
N ASN A 83 -11.14 28.57 26.07
CA ASN A 83 -11.69 27.43 26.81
C ASN A 83 -11.56 26.10 26.04
N GLY A 84 -11.24 26.14 24.75
CA GLY A 84 -10.98 24.95 23.94
C GLY A 84 -9.57 24.38 24.11
N LEU A 85 -8.67 25.06 24.83
CA LEU A 85 -7.31 24.57 25.08
C LEU A 85 -7.32 23.57 26.25
N VAL A 86 -6.82 22.37 25.99
CA VAL A 86 -6.84 21.24 26.94
C VAL A 86 -5.56 21.09 27.76
N ASN A 87 -4.53 21.89 27.49
CA ASN A 87 -3.27 21.90 28.27
C ASN A 87 -2.61 23.29 28.29
N ASP A 88 -1.85 23.58 29.35
CA ASP A 88 -1.15 24.85 29.52
C ASP A 88 0.00 25.01 28.50
N THR A 89 0.55 23.90 28.01
CA THR A 89 1.62 23.89 27.00
C THR A 89 1.14 24.32 25.62
N ALA A 90 -0.16 24.25 25.30
CA ALA A 90 -0.70 24.77 24.04
C ALA A 90 -0.53 26.29 23.93
N TYR A 91 -0.63 27.04 25.04
CA TYR A 91 -0.48 28.50 25.00
C TYR A 91 0.89 28.94 24.51
N THR A 92 1.94 28.34 25.05
CA THR A 92 3.32 28.62 24.63
C THR A 92 3.62 28.03 23.26
N ARG A 93 3.12 26.83 22.96
CA ARG A 93 3.43 26.14 21.70
C ARG A 93 2.77 26.76 20.47
N MET A 94 1.54 27.25 20.61
CA MET A 94 0.76 27.84 19.52
C MET A 94 1.01 29.35 19.37
N SER A 95 1.81 29.96 20.25
CA SER A 95 2.22 31.35 20.13
C SER A 95 3.26 31.52 19.02
N GLY A 96 3.06 32.50 18.15
CA GLY A 96 3.99 32.82 17.08
C GLY A 96 3.97 31.82 15.92
N SER A 97 5.11 31.67 15.24
CA SER A 97 5.31 30.91 14.01
C SER A 97 5.58 29.44 14.35
N THR A 98 4.71 28.52 13.95
CA THR A 98 4.88 27.08 14.23
C THR A 98 4.20 26.21 13.17
N ARG A 99 4.49 24.91 13.16
CA ARG A 99 3.78 23.94 12.33
C ARG A 99 2.82 23.14 13.20
N LEU A 100 1.54 23.10 12.83
CA LEU A 100 0.50 22.40 13.59
C LEU A 100 -0.38 21.56 12.66
N PHE A 101 -0.90 20.47 13.21
CA PHE A 101 -2.02 19.74 12.63
C PHE A 101 -3.32 20.33 13.14
N ALA A 102 -4.28 20.54 12.23
CA ALA A 102 -5.64 20.95 12.53
C ALA A 102 -6.64 20.06 11.81
N PHE A 103 -7.66 19.61 12.54
CA PHE A 103 -8.88 19.05 11.98
C PHE A 103 -10.03 19.97 12.37
N GLY A 104 -10.78 20.43 11.38
CA GLY A 104 -11.85 21.40 11.58
C GLY A 104 -12.84 21.38 10.42
N TYR A 105 -13.74 22.36 10.41
CA TYR A 105 -14.68 22.56 9.32
C TYR A 105 -14.68 24.02 8.90
N ILE A 106 -15.02 24.25 7.63
CA ILE A 106 -15.08 25.58 7.04
C ILE A 106 -16.36 26.27 7.52
N THR A 107 -16.24 27.49 8.05
CA THR A 107 -17.37 28.31 8.50
C THR A 107 -17.69 29.45 7.56
N GLY A 108 -16.77 29.82 6.68
CA GLY A 108 -16.97 30.89 5.71
C GLY A 108 -15.87 30.90 4.65
N ILE A 109 -16.23 31.23 3.42
CA ILE A 109 -15.28 31.44 2.33
C ILE A 109 -15.52 32.83 1.74
N GLU A 110 -14.55 33.70 1.91
CA GLU A 110 -14.46 35.02 1.30
C GLU A 110 -13.44 34.99 0.13
N ASP A 111 -13.32 36.08 -0.62
CA ASP A 111 -12.43 36.15 -1.79
C ASP A 111 -10.97 35.76 -1.47
N THR A 112 -10.48 36.19 -0.31
CA THR A 112 -9.08 35.98 0.12
C THR A 112 -8.95 35.21 1.44
N ILE A 113 -10.05 34.88 2.11
CA ILE A 113 -10.04 34.28 3.45
C ILE A 113 -10.92 33.04 3.49
N ILE A 114 -10.36 31.94 3.99
CA ILE A 114 -11.10 30.75 4.39
C ILE A 114 -11.13 30.74 5.92
N ARG A 115 -12.33 30.86 6.49
CA ARG A 115 -12.56 30.78 7.93
C ARG A 115 -12.89 29.35 8.33
N ALA A 116 -12.32 28.92 9.44
CA ALA A 116 -12.53 27.59 9.96
C ALA A 116 -12.60 27.58 11.49
N VAL A 117 -13.30 26.58 12.02
CA VAL A 117 -13.28 26.25 13.45
C VAL A 117 -12.61 24.89 13.62
N PRO A 118 -11.53 24.79 14.40
CA PRO A 118 -10.91 23.51 14.66
C PRO A 118 -11.68 22.72 15.72
N TYR A 119 -11.85 21.43 15.47
CA TYR A 119 -12.18 20.47 16.52
C TYR A 119 -10.93 20.08 17.32
N ILE A 120 -9.81 19.91 16.63
CA ILE A 120 -8.52 19.50 17.23
C ILE A 120 -7.39 20.32 16.58
N VAL A 121 -6.49 20.84 17.41
CA VAL A 121 -5.21 21.43 16.99
C VAL A 121 -4.10 20.91 17.89
N GLY A 122 -2.96 20.55 17.33
CA GLY A 122 -1.79 20.17 18.13
C GLY A 122 -0.57 19.76 17.32
N ASP A 123 0.49 19.40 18.05
CA ASP A 123 1.66 18.76 17.47
C ASP A 123 1.34 17.31 17.11
N LEU A 124 1.79 16.89 15.94
CA LEU A 124 1.74 15.50 15.53
C LEU A 124 2.93 14.75 16.17
N VAL A 125 2.75 14.25 17.40
CA VAL A 125 3.84 13.68 18.26
C VAL A 125 4.39 12.34 17.73
N ALA A 126 3.67 11.67 16.85
CA ALA A 126 4.26 10.71 15.94
C ALA A 126 4.15 11.32 14.55
N SER A 127 5.27 11.75 13.97
CA SER A 127 5.38 11.82 12.51
C SER A 127 5.41 10.40 11.94
N GLY A 128 4.40 9.58 12.28
CA GLY A 128 3.87 8.68 11.30
C GLY A 128 3.36 9.58 10.19
N HIS A 129 4.25 9.89 9.24
CA HIS A 129 3.86 10.10 7.86
C HIS A 129 3.22 8.80 7.40
N ALA A 130 2.01 8.60 7.86
CA ALA A 130 1.02 8.02 7.04
C ALA A 130 0.17 9.26 6.61
N MET A 131 0.35 9.91 5.46
CA MET A 131 0.01 9.37 4.14
C MET A 131 -0.86 8.08 4.30
N ALA A 132 -1.81 7.76 3.44
CA ALA A 132 -1.79 6.33 3.10
C ALA A 132 -0.40 6.18 2.52
N SER A 133 0.61 5.78 3.32
CA SER A 133 1.93 5.55 2.80
C SER A 133 1.64 4.58 1.67
N PRO A 134 1.79 4.97 0.39
CA PRO A 134 1.54 4.02 -0.68
C PRO A 134 2.48 2.81 -0.49
N PHE A 135 3.55 3.02 0.28
CA PHE A 135 4.22 1.98 1.03
C PHE A 135 3.33 1.51 2.19
N VAL A 136 2.53 0.49 1.89
CA VAL A 136 2.50 -0.69 2.76
C VAL A 136 3.92 -0.82 3.39
N PRO A 137 4.08 -1.09 4.71
CA PRO A 137 5.40 -1.09 5.39
C PRO A 137 6.48 -1.86 4.61
N THR A 138 6.04 -2.75 3.73
CA THR A 138 6.77 -3.19 2.54
C THR A 138 5.82 -3.19 1.33
N LEU A 139 6.25 -2.77 0.13
CA LEU A 139 5.46 -2.95 -1.11
C LEU A 139 5.19 -4.44 -1.40
N GLU A 140 5.94 -5.34 -0.76
CA GLU A 140 5.78 -6.78 -0.82
C GLU A 140 4.57 -7.24 0.04
N LEU A 141 3.61 -7.85 -0.62
CA LEU A 141 2.53 -8.64 -0.03
C LEU A 141 3.00 -10.08 0.08
N ARG A 142 2.77 -10.72 1.23
CA ARG A 142 3.19 -12.11 1.40
C ARG A 142 2.21 -13.05 0.69
N PRO A 143 2.70 -14.15 0.09
CA PRO A 143 1.83 -15.14 -0.54
C PRO A 143 0.74 -15.69 0.39
N GLU A 144 1.02 -15.88 1.68
CA GLU A 144 0.06 -16.39 2.66
C GLU A 144 -1.10 -15.44 2.98
N ASP A 145 -0.96 -14.14 2.68
CA ASP A 145 -2.02 -13.14 2.88
C ASP A 145 -3.06 -13.15 1.75
N ILE A 146 -2.80 -13.91 0.68
CA ILE A 146 -3.73 -14.13 -0.43
C ILE A 146 -4.66 -15.28 -0.07
N GLY A 147 -5.97 -15.02 -0.07
CA GLY A 147 -6.99 -15.99 0.34
C GLY A 147 -6.92 -17.31 -0.43
N GLN A 148 -6.62 -17.25 -1.73
CA GLN A 148 -6.42 -18.42 -2.57
C GLN A 148 -5.20 -19.28 -2.19
N PHE A 149 -4.20 -18.70 -1.52
CA PHE A 149 -2.93 -19.35 -1.19
C PHE A 149 -2.82 -19.71 0.30
N ALA A 150 -3.82 -19.37 1.11
CA ALA A 150 -3.81 -19.56 2.56
C ALA A 150 -3.64 -21.03 3.02
N GLY A 151 -3.87 -22.02 2.15
CA GLY A 151 -3.70 -23.45 2.45
C GLY A 151 -2.25 -23.95 2.48
N MET A 152 -1.26 -23.09 2.23
CA MET A 152 0.16 -23.48 2.25
C MET A 152 0.67 -23.77 3.66
N ASP A 153 1.32 -24.92 3.84
CA ASP A 153 2.07 -25.25 5.05
C ASP A 153 3.43 -24.51 5.05
N GLN A 154 3.50 -23.41 5.81
CA GLN A 154 4.71 -22.59 5.94
C GLN A 154 5.83 -23.26 6.75
N THR A 155 5.52 -24.32 7.50
CA THR A 155 6.50 -25.05 8.32
C THR A 155 7.20 -26.15 7.52
N TRP A 156 6.66 -26.53 6.37
CA TRP A 156 7.25 -27.53 5.52
C TRP A 156 8.37 -26.97 4.64
N PHE A 157 9.46 -27.73 4.58
CA PHE A 157 10.60 -27.50 3.72
C PHE A 157 11.01 -28.83 3.08
N PRO A 158 11.09 -28.94 1.75
CA PRO A 158 11.64 -30.11 1.10
C PRO A 158 13.15 -30.20 1.36
N SER A 159 13.67 -31.41 1.49
CA SER A 159 15.13 -31.62 1.41
C SER A 159 15.68 -31.20 0.04
N GLU A 160 16.98 -31.00 -0.09
CA GLU A 160 17.59 -30.60 -1.38
C GLU A 160 17.25 -31.59 -2.52
N ALA A 161 17.29 -32.90 -2.24
CA ALA A 161 16.93 -33.94 -3.19
C ALA A 161 15.46 -33.87 -3.60
N GLU A 162 14.58 -33.51 -2.67
CA GLU A 162 13.17 -33.31 -2.95
C GLU A 162 12.91 -32.02 -3.71
N PHE A 163 13.63 -30.95 -3.39
CA PHE A 163 13.51 -29.65 -4.06
C PHE A 163 13.93 -29.73 -5.53
N LYS A 164 14.91 -30.58 -5.88
CA LYS A 164 15.27 -30.87 -7.28
C LYS A 164 14.10 -31.36 -8.13
N ARG A 165 13.03 -31.87 -7.52
CA ARG A 165 11.80 -32.24 -8.25
C ARG A 165 11.08 -31.05 -8.89
N MET A 166 11.36 -29.81 -8.45
CA MET A 166 10.85 -28.60 -9.12
C MET A 166 11.29 -28.50 -10.58
N THR A 167 12.39 -29.16 -10.97
CA THR A 167 12.80 -29.28 -12.40
C THR A 167 11.75 -29.98 -13.27
N MET A 168 10.87 -30.78 -12.68
CA MET A 168 9.84 -31.55 -13.37
C MET A 168 8.49 -30.82 -13.44
N VAL A 169 8.36 -29.64 -12.82
CA VAL A 169 7.11 -28.88 -12.78
C VAL A 169 6.99 -28.02 -14.03
N PRO A 170 6.07 -28.30 -14.98
CA PRO A 170 5.89 -27.43 -16.14
C PRO A 170 5.31 -26.07 -15.72
N GLU A 171 5.68 -25.01 -16.44
CA GLU A 171 5.08 -23.67 -16.26
C GLU A 171 3.55 -23.72 -16.39
N LEU A 172 3.06 -24.47 -17.38
CA LEU A 172 1.64 -24.70 -17.62
C LEU A 172 0.92 -25.28 -16.40
N ALA A 173 1.54 -26.19 -15.65
CA ALA A 173 0.92 -26.78 -14.47
C ALA A 173 0.74 -25.75 -13.34
N VAL A 174 1.67 -24.80 -13.20
CA VAL A 174 1.56 -23.68 -12.26
C VAL A 174 0.47 -22.71 -12.72
N LYS A 175 0.44 -22.40 -14.03
CA LYS A 175 -0.56 -21.53 -14.65
C LYS A 175 -1.99 -22.08 -14.48
N GLU A 176 -2.19 -23.36 -14.76
CA GLU A 176 -3.45 -24.09 -14.55
C GLU A 176 -3.89 -24.07 -13.08
N LEU A 177 -2.97 -24.31 -12.15
CA LEU A 177 -3.24 -24.24 -10.72
C LEU A 177 -3.71 -22.83 -10.32
N ILE A 178 -3.01 -21.79 -10.76
CA ILE A 178 -3.34 -20.40 -10.46
C ILE A 178 -4.71 -20.02 -11.04
N CYS A 179 -4.98 -20.33 -12.30
CA CYS A 179 -6.29 -20.09 -12.93
C CYS A 179 -7.42 -20.79 -12.17
N ARG A 180 -7.23 -22.06 -11.79
CA ARG A 180 -8.20 -22.82 -10.99
C ARG A 180 -8.45 -22.17 -9.63
N LEU A 181 -7.40 -21.73 -8.94
CA LEU A 181 -7.50 -21.05 -7.65
C LEU A 181 -8.24 -19.72 -7.73
N LEU A 182 -8.05 -19.00 -8.83
CA LEU A 182 -8.71 -17.72 -9.09
C LEU A 182 -10.14 -17.89 -9.64
N GLY A 183 -10.57 -19.12 -9.96
CA GLY A 183 -11.87 -19.39 -10.56
C GLY A 183 -11.97 -18.92 -12.02
N GLU A 184 -10.85 -18.84 -12.73
CA GLU A 184 -10.82 -18.51 -14.15
C GLU A 184 -11.34 -19.68 -14.99
N HIS A 185 -12.17 -19.39 -15.99
CA HIS A 185 -12.84 -20.41 -16.81
C HIS A 185 -11.91 -21.07 -17.84
N SER A 186 -10.82 -20.39 -18.20
CA SER A 186 -9.86 -20.84 -19.21
C SER A 186 -8.45 -20.41 -18.84
N VAL A 187 -7.47 -21.24 -19.21
CA VAL A 187 -6.05 -20.89 -19.13
C VAL A 187 -5.67 -20.08 -20.37
N PRO A 188 -5.14 -18.86 -20.23
CA PRO A 188 -4.71 -18.05 -21.38
C PRO A 188 -3.63 -18.76 -22.20
N SER A 189 -3.72 -18.67 -23.52
CA SER A 189 -2.67 -19.19 -24.41
C SER A 189 -1.47 -18.25 -24.47
N ASP A 190 -0.27 -18.81 -24.53
CA ASP A 190 0.97 -18.05 -24.61
C ASP A 190 1.14 -17.45 -26.01
N TRP A 191 1.46 -16.16 -26.10
CA TRP A 191 1.82 -15.52 -27.37
C TRP A 191 2.90 -14.45 -27.16
N GLY A 192 3.73 -14.23 -28.18
CA GLY A 192 5.02 -13.53 -28.04
C GLY A 192 4.99 -12.07 -27.57
N GLY A 193 3.81 -11.45 -27.45
CA GLY A 193 3.62 -10.08 -26.96
C GLY A 193 2.84 -9.98 -25.66
N GLU A 194 2.65 -11.08 -24.92
CA GLU A 194 1.91 -11.04 -23.66
C GLU A 194 2.56 -10.09 -22.64
N GLU A 195 1.72 -9.34 -21.94
CA GLU A 195 2.13 -8.45 -20.84
C GLU A 195 2.18 -9.18 -19.50
N SER A 196 1.41 -10.26 -19.36
CA SER A 196 1.32 -11.16 -18.20
C SER A 196 0.84 -12.54 -18.63
N ASP A 197 1.23 -13.58 -17.90
CA ASP A 197 0.75 -14.95 -18.08
C ASP A 197 -0.70 -15.13 -17.65
N VAL A 198 -1.11 -14.46 -16.57
CA VAL A 198 -2.49 -14.47 -16.05
C VAL A 198 -2.87 -13.07 -15.60
N LEU A 199 -4.06 -12.62 -15.98
CA LEU A 199 -4.72 -11.42 -15.47
C LEU A 199 -6.08 -11.80 -14.91
N SER A 200 -6.38 -11.42 -13.66
CA SER A 200 -7.62 -11.81 -12.98
C SER A 200 -8.14 -10.69 -12.09
N ALA A 201 -9.47 -10.56 -11.97
CA ALA A 201 -10.14 -9.69 -11.00
C ALA A 201 -10.58 -10.42 -9.72
N ASN A 202 -10.20 -11.69 -9.56
CA ASN A 202 -10.71 -12.57 -8.51
C ASN A 202 -9.73 -12.78 -7.35
N LEU A 203 -8.54 -12.19 -7.39
CA LEU A 203 -7.53 -12.34 -6.34
C LEU A 203 -8.05 -11.74 -5.02
N VAL A 204 -8.07 -12.51 -3.93
CA VAL A 204 -8.63 -12.05 -2.65
C VAL A 204 -7.53 -11.75 -1.64
N VAL A 205 -7.54 -10.54 -1.09
CA VAL A 205 -6.66 -10.11 0.02
C VAL A 205 -7.50 -9.39 1.06
N GLY A 206 -7.35 -9.75 2.34
CA GLY A 206 -8.14 -9.15 3.42
C GLY A 206 -9.66 -9.25 3.22
N GLY A 207 -10.13 -10.32 2.56
CA GLY A 207 -11.55 -10.53 2.24
C GLY A 207 -12.10 -9.69 1.08
N ARG A 208 -11.26 -8.92 0.38
CA ARG A 208 -11.66 -8.09 -0.77
C ARG A 208 -11.03 -8.61 -2.06
N ARG A 209 -11.75 -8.46 -3.17
CA ARG A 209 -11.24 -8.80 -4.51
C ARG A 209 -10.37 -7.68 -5.06
N HIS A 210 -9.29 -8.08 -5.73
CA HIS A 210 -8.29 -7.23 -6.34
C HIS A 210 -7.96 -7.70 -7.75
N THR A 211 -7.55 -6.76 -8.60
CA THR A 211 -6.99 -7.10 -9.92
C THR A 211 -5.54 -7.54 -9.74
N GLY A 212 -5.24 -8.78 -10.12
CA GLY A 212 -3.93 -9.41 -10.05
C GLY A 212 -3.35 -9.69 -11.44
N ALA A 213 -2.09 -9.31 -11.68
CA ALA A 213 -1.34 -9.66 -12.88
C ALA A 213 -0.16 -10.55 -12.51
N PHE A 214 0.05 -11.63 -13.26
CA PHE A 214 1.00 -12.69 -12.93
C PHE A 214 2.05 -12.83 -14.02
N LEU A 215 3.31 -12.90 -13.60
CA LEU A 215 4.44 -13.33 -14.39
C LEU A 215 4.90 -14.69 -13.85
N LEU A 216 4.76 -15.74 -14.66
CA LEU A 216 5.10 -17.11 -14.31
C LEU A 216 6.35 -17.52 -15.07
N LYS A 217 7.22 -18.28 -14.39
CA LYS A 217 8.41 -18.87 -15.02
C LYS A 217 8.63 -20.29 -14.55
N GLY A 218 8.57 -21.18 -15.52
CA GLY A 218 8.88 -22.59 -15.38
C GLY A 218 10.38 -22.87 -15.22
N PRO A 219 10.75 -24.15 -15.07
CA PRO A 219 12.11 -24.59 -14.78
C PRO A 219 12.98 -24.70 -16.03
N ALA A 220 12.60 -24.09 -17.17
CA ALA A 220 13.30 -24.19 -18.45
C ALA A 220 14.82 -24.02 -18.33
N ARG A 221 15.24 -23.20 -17.37
CA ARG A 221 16.58 -23.26 -16.76
C ARG A 221 16.45 -23.24 -15.24
N PHE A 222 16.72 -24.38 -14.59
CA PHE A 222 16.58 -24.51 -13.14
C PHE A 222 17.78 -23.87 -12.41
N HIS A 223 17.72 -22.55 -12.27
CA HIS A 223 18.66 -21.74 -11.52
C HIS A 223 17.95 -20.51 -10.94
N PRO A 224 18.60 -19.75 -10.04
CA PRO A 224 18.05 -18.49 -9.57
C PRO A 224 17.70 -17.55 -10.72
N MET A 225 16.50 -16.97 -10.69
CA MET A 225 16.01 -16.06 -11.73
C MET A 225 16.87 -14.80 -11.78
N LYS A 226 17.33 -14.44 -12.98
CA LYS A 226 18.07 -13.23 -13.31
C LYS A 226 17.25 -12.35 -14.27
N PRO A 227 17.54 -11.06 -14.40
CA PRO A 227 16.85 -10.19 -15.35
C PRO A 227 16.89 -10.70 -16.80
N THR A 228 17.95 -11.43 -17.18
CA THR A 228 18.09 -12.05 -18.52
C THR A 228 17.11 -13.19 -18.79
N ASP A 229 16.45 -13.72 -17.76
CA ASP A 229 15.43 -14.78 -17.91
C ASP A 229 14.03 -14.19 -18.17
N LEU A 230 13.88 -12.86 -18.05
CA LEU A 230 12.63 -12.12 -18.15
C LEU A 230 12.43 -11.54 -19.55
N GLY A 231 12.54 -12.41 -20.55
CA GLY A 231 12.43 -12.08 -21.97
C GLY A 231 13.78 -11.73 -22.61
N LYS A 232 13.83 -11.79 -23.94
CA LYS A 232 15.06 -11.55 -24.73
C LYS A 232 15.68 -10.17 -24.46
N ASN A 233 14.86 -9.19 -24.10
CA ASN A 233 15.25 -7.82 -23.79
C ASN A 233 15.16 -7.48 -22.27
N GLY A 234 14.84 -8.45 -21.40
CA GLY A 234 14.64 -8.21 -19.97
C GLY A 234 13.45 -7.31 -19.64
N ASP A 235 12.48 -7.22 -20.55
CA ASP A 235 11.38 -6.23 -20.54
C ASP A 235 10.07 -6.78 -19.99
N GLN A 236 10.00 -8.07 -19.61
CA GLN A 236 8.75 -8.66 -19.13
C GLN A 236 8.23 -8.01 -17.84
N LEU A 237 9.11 -7.59 -16.91
CA LEU A 237 8.67 -6.83 -15.73
C LEU A 237 8.09 -5.47 -16.13
N TYR A 238 8.73 -4.77 -17.07
CA TYR A 238 8.22 -3.49 -17.55
C TYR A 238 6.82 -3.64 -18.15
N ARG A 239 6.62 -4.65 -19.00
CA ARG A 239 5.30 -4.98 -19.57
C ARG A 239 4.27 -5.34 -18.51
N LEU A 240 4.65 -6.19 -17.55
CA LEU A 240 3.79 -6.56 -16.42
C LEU A 240 3.26 -5.31 -15.69
N PHE A 241 4.12 -4.34 -15.38
CA PHE A 241 3.74 -3.14 -14.63
C PHE A 241 2.96 -2.08 -15.44
N ASN A 242 2.91 -2.20 -16.77
CA ASN A 242 2.04 -1.38 -17.62
C ASN A 242 0.56 -1.81 -17.52
N ILE A 243 0.28 -3.07 -17.17
CA ILE A 243 -1.07 -3.55 -16.92
C ILE A 243 -1.66 -2.80 -15.72
N PRO A 244 -2.92 -2.32 -15.75
CA PRO A 244 -3.52 -1.58 -14.66
C PRO A 244 -3.96 -2.46 -13.46
N ALA A 245 -3.06 -3.28 -12.90
CA ALA A 245 -3.35 -4.16 -11.77
C ALA A 245 -3.06 -3.50 -10.41
N GLN A 246 -3.61 -4.12 -9.36
CA GLN A 246 -3.42 -3.73 -7.96
C GLN A 246 -2.41 -4.64 -7.25
N ILE A 247 -2.29 -5.90 -7.69
CA ILE A 247 -1.34 -6.87 -7.16
C ILE A 247 -0.56 -7.48 -8.31
N TYR A 248 0.76 -7.46 -8.22
CA TYR A 248 1.68 -8.03 -9.20
C TYR A 248 2.34 -9.26 -8.60
N VAL A 249 2.23 -10.40 -9.27
CA VAL A 249 2.82 -11.65 -8.78
C VAL A 249 3.95 -12.06 -9.70
N VAL A 250 5.16 -12.20 -9.15
CA VAL A 250 6.33 -12.73 -9.85
C VAL A 250 6.63 -14.11 -9.29
N GLN A 251 6.45 -15.14 -10.11
CA GLN A 251 6.62 -16.54 -9.73
C GLN A 251 7.79 -17.17 -10.47
N HIS A 252 8.56 -18.00 -9.76
CA HIS A 252 9.62 -18.83 -10.35
C HIS A 252 9.71 -20.20 -9.68
N CYS A 253 10.19 -21.20 -10.42
CA CYS A 253 10.42 -22.56 -9.89
C CYS A 253 11.69 -22.68 -9.02
N HIS A 254 12.53 -21.65 -8.97
CA HIS A 254 13.71 -21.55 -8.12
C HIS A 254 13.69 -20.22 -7.34
N ALA A 255 14.75 -19.92 -6.58
CA ALA A 255 14.97 -18.59 -5.98
C ALA A 255 14.82 -17.45 -7.01
N ILE A 256 14.18 -16.36 -6.61
CA ILE A 256 14.12 -15.11 -7.40
C ILE A 256 15.29 -14.23 -6.99
N GLY A 257 16.19 -13.91 -7.92
CA GLY A 257 17.42 -13.18 -7.62
C GLY A 257 17.18 -11.74 -7.16
N ALA A 258 18.08 -11.21 -6.34
CA ALA A 258 17.97 -9.87 -5.76
C ALA A 258 17.84 -8.75 -6.81
N ALA A 259 18.50 -8.89 -7.96
CA ALA A 259 18.40 -7.92 -9.06
C ALA A 259 16.97 -7.85 -9.64
N VAL A 260 16.31 -9.01 -9.79
CA VAL A 260 14.92 -9.09 -10.26
C VAL A 260 13.98 -8.48 -9.22
N ARG A 261 14.16 -8.82 -7.93
CA ARG A 261 13.36 -8.24 -6.84
C ARG A 261 13.46 -6.72 -6.81
N LYS A 262 14.69 -6.18 -6.82
CA LYS A 262 14.96 -4.74 -6.82
C LYS A 262 14.33 -4.03 -8.03
N GLN A 263 14.39 -4.65 -9.21
CA GLN A 263 13.78 -4.07 -10.41
C GLN A 263 12.25 -4.04 -10.31
N ALA A 264 11.64 -5.13 -9.84
CA ALA A 264 10.20 -5.23 -9.69
C ALA A 264 9.68 -4.28 -8.58
N GLU A 265 10.41 -4.15 -7.47
CA GLU A 265 10.14 -3.15 -6.42
C GLU A 265 10.23 -1.72 -6.96
N ALA A 266 11.23 -1.41 -7.79
CA ALA A 266 11.37 -0.09 -8.41
C ALA A 266 10.18 0.24 -9.32
N PHE A 267 9.68 -0.73 -10.09
CA PHE A 267 8.48 -0.54 -10.90
C PHE A 267 7.21 -0.42 -10.06
N ALA A 268 7.04 -1.25 -9.02
CA ALA A 268 5.92 -1.13 -8.09
C ALA A 268 5.90 0.22 -7.38
N LEU A 269 7.08 0.72 -6.99
CA LEU A 269 7.24 2.06 -6.41
C LEU A 269 6.84 3.15 -7.41
N ALA A 270 7.41 3.12 -8.62
CA ALA A 270 7.09 4.09 -9.66
C ALA A 270 5.58 4.13 -9.97
N ARG A 271 4.96 2.95 -10.06
CA ARG A 271 3.53 2.82 -10.29
C ARG A 271 2.67 3.34 -9.13
N SER A 272 3.12 3.12 -7.90
CA SER A 272 2.38 3.51 -6.69
C SER A 272 2.19 5.02 -6.53
N PHE A 273 2.95 5.84 -7.27
CA PHE A 273 2.68 7.28 -7.39
C PHE A 273 1.42 7.61 -8.21
N VAL A 274 1.02 6.72 -9.11
CA VAL A 274 -0.17 6.88 -9.96
C VAL A 274 -1.35 6.10 -9.39
N ALA A 275 -1.13 4.83 -9.04
CA ALA A 275 -2.14 3.95 -8.47
C ALA A 275 -1.48 2.99 -7.47
N PRO A 276 -1.92 2.97 -6.20
CA PRO A 276 -1.36 2.07 -5.19
C PRO A 276 -1.39 0.61 -5.65
N CYS A 277 -0.26 -0.08 -5.49
CA CYS A 277 -0.14 -1.49 -5.83
C CYS A 277 0.81 -2.23 -4.88
N GLN A 278 0.71 -3.55 -4.88
CA GLN A 278 1.61 -4.43 -4.13
C GLN A 278 2.28 -5.44 -5.07
N ILE A 279 3.44 -5.95 -4.68
CA ILE A 279 4.14 -7.03 -5.36
C ILE A 279 4.17 -8.29 -4.50
N VAL A 280 4.11 -9.47 -5.10
CA VAL A 280 4.19 -10.76 -4.43
C VAL A 280 5.27 -11.57 -5.12
N PHE A 281 6.22 -12.09 -4.35
CA PHE A 281 7.25 -13.00 -4.86
C PHE A 281 6.94 -14.43 -4.45
N MET A 282 6.76 -15.29 -5.45
CA MET A 282 6.57 -16.73 -5.27
C MET A 282 7.78 -17.47 -5.81
N ASP A 283 8.81 -17.64 -4.98
CA ASP A 283 9.98 -18.42 -5.36
C ASP A 283 9.68 -19.94 -5.41
N GLY A 284 10.70 -20.73 -5.72
CA GLY A 284 10.56 -22.18 -5.84
C GLY A 284 10.03 -22.86 -4.58
N LEU A 285 10.37 -22.36 -3.37
CA LEU A 285 9.90 -22.95 -2.12
C LEU A 285 8.41 -22.63 -1.90
N THR A 286 8.02 -21.37 -2.13
CA THR A 286 6.60 -20.97 -2.08
C THR A 286 5.78 -21.73 -3.12
N THR A 287 6.29 -21.84 -4.35
CA THR A 287 5.64 -22.61 -5.42
C THR A 287 5.49 -24.09 -5.03
N ALA A 288 6.54 -24.69 -4.45
CA ALA A 288 6.50 -26.07 -3.95
C ALA A 288 5.42 -26.28 -2.87
N ARG A 289 5.30 -25.34 -1.92
CA ARG A 289 4.26 -25.36 -0.87
C ARG A 289 2.87 -25.29 -1.46
N LEU A 290 2.65 -24.41 -2.42
CA LEU A 290 1.36 -24.28 -3.11
C LEU A 290 1.01 -25.58 -3.86
N LEU A 291 1.95 -26.12 -4.65
CA LEU A 291 1.75 -27.40 -5.35
C LEU A 291 1.41 -28.53 -4.37
N ARG A 292 2.12 -28.62 -3.24
CA ARG A 292 1.88 -29.63 -2.20
C ARG A 292 0.51 -29.48 -1.57
N ALA A 293 0.10 -28.28 -1.21
CA ALA A 293 -1.22 -28.00 -0.63
C ALA A 293 -2.37 -28.45 -1.54
N HIS A 294 -2.13 -28.50 -2.85
CA HIS A 294 -3.11 -28.91 -3.86
C HIS A 294 -2.88 -30.30 -4.45
N GLY A 295 -2.00 -31.12 -3.85
CA GLY A 295 -1.74 -32.49 -4.30
C GLY A 295 -1.01 -32.61 -5.65
N LEU A 296 -0.41 -31.52 -6.13
CA LEU A 296 0.33 -31.43 -7.40
C LEU A 296 1.86 -31.49 -7.22
N TRP A 297 2.33 -31.73 -6.00
CA TRP A 297 3.75 -31.89 -5.74
C TRP A 297 4.29 -33.15 -6.44
N PRO A 298 5.37 -33.05 -7.26
CA PRO A 298 5.80 -34.19 -8.05
C PRO A 298 6.20 -35.39 -7.20
N ALA A 299 5.70 -36.57 -7.58
CA ALA A 299 6.08 -37.82 -6.93
C ALA A 299 7.58 -38.10 -7.08
N LYS A 300 8.13 -38.95 -6.19
CA LYS A 300 9.50 -39.42 -6.33
C LYS A 300 9.62 -40.18 -7.66
N ALA A 301 10.58 -39.81 -8.51
CA ALA A 301 10.86 -40.58 -9.71
C ALA A 301 11.17 -42.04 -9.30
N PRO A 302 10.58 -43.04 -9.98
CA PRO A 302 10.87 -44.43 -9.65
C PRO A 302 12.37 -44.68 -9.83
N THR A 303 13.05 -45.08 -8.76
CA THR A 303 14.44 -45.51 -8.83
C THR A 303 14.51 -46.70 -9.77
N SER A 304 15.11 -46.51 -10.96
CA SER A 304 15.44 -47.62 -11.83
C SER A 304 16.32 -48.59 -11.02
N ARG A 305 15.78 -49.76 -10.67
CA ARG A 305 16.58 -50.87 -10.15
C ARG A 305 17.57 -51.23 -11.25
N ARG A 306 18.79 -50.69 -11.21
CA ARG A 306 19.92 -51.28 -11.94
C ARG A 306 20.12 -52.66 -11.32
N GLY A 307 19.63 -53.67 -12.03
CA GLY A 307 19.92 -55.06 -11.72
C GLY A 307 21.44 -55.23 -11.65
N LYS A 308 21.93 -55.69 -10.50
CA LYS A 308 23.20 -56.40 -10.45
C LYS A 308 22.97 -57.72 -11.20
N THR A 309 23.35 -57.77 -12.47
CA THR A 309 23.70 -59.05 -13.09
C THR A 309 25.08 -59.43 -12.57
N ALA A 310 25.11 -60.68 -12.06
CA ALA A 310 26.23 -61.37 -11.45
C ALA A 310 27.43 -61.52 -12.39
#